data_AF-A0A969EZ01-F1
#
_entry.id   AF-A0A969EZ01-F1
#
_cell.length_a   1.000
_cell.length_b   1.000
_cell.length_c   1.000
_cell.angle_alpha   90.00
_cell.angle_beta   90.00
_cell.angle_gamma   90.00
#
_symmetry.space_group_name_H-M   'P 1'
#
loop_
_entity.id
_entity.type
_entity.pdbx_description
1 polymer ?
#
loop_
_entity_poly.entity_id
_entity_poly.type
_entity_poly.pdbx_seq_one_letter_code
_entity_poly.pdbx_strand_id
1 'polypeptide(L)'
;DRQFILAFDQDVKPRTRHKVEAALADLSWHLAQTGATVHVAEWDGQNGRCKGLDDLIVNAGVEAWNAAYESAIPANEWRIGRQLAAQVKRTPGLHIGDREFSTVVDQVPKSGILALYGGKGTGKSEAIAQLLGDQSWLSFTPLVSLGRDQAESWGGVFINDGDAIGSQLLKEGAPVQGASVCIPSLLKVQRIAGEILILDELTATLEFLLSSKLANKDGLRPLLLAEFIHRVQTADFVILADADLTEEAIAYIEAIRNERAYLVRSDRKALTYPTTIFDAPLNSAIVGLMERFEVLPEEQLIYINSDSKAMADSLARMLEHQGIKSLLITSDTSGGDLEADFLASKGASMPVLLPMGIKAIITSPTVTQGFSIKSHTELIDSVWGFYKGGSITAHAMAQALDRVRSNDVPRFIHIAKKGSAYSKLSKAQTVTAFLKEFKQISTAAVRLARHSLSPEVLAKAEGIDWQSQNCKMLAALEVRRNRGMISLP
;
A
#
# COMPACT_ATOMS: atom_id res chain seq x y z
N ASP A 1 26.06 11.98 26.14
CA ASP A 1 25.44 11.96 24.80
C ASP A 1 25.28 13.38 24.28
N ARG A 2 25.70 13.64 23.04
CA ARG A 2 25.68 14.98 22.43
C ARG A 2 24.44 15.09 21.54
N GLN A 3 23.64 16.14 21.72
CA GLN A 3 22.47 16.39 20.89
C GLN A 3 22.84 17.33 19.73
N PHE A 4 22.31 17.03 18.54
CA PHE A 4 22.39 17.89 17.36
C PHE A 4 20.99 18.16 16.81
N ILE A 5 20.72 19.41 16.46
CA ILE A 5 19.53 19.82 15.70
C ILE A 5 20.04 20.41 14.40
N LEU A 6 19.73 19.73 13.29
CA LEU A 6 20.17 20.12 11.96
C LEU A 6 19.08 20.94 11.29
N ALA A 7 19.43 22.14 10.83
CA ALA A 7 18.53 23.09 10.19
C ALA A 7 19.15 23.53 8.84
N PHE A 8 18.90 22.75 7.79
CA PHE A 8 19.43 23.04 6.45
C PHE A 8 18.41 23.87 5.63
N ASP A 9 18.88 24.51 4.57
CA ASP A 9 18.08 25.38 3.71
C ASP A 9 16.81 24.73 3.15
N GLN A 10 15.70 25.47 3.17
CA GLN A 10 14.41 25.11 2.58
C GLN A 10 14.36 25.52 1.08
N ASP A 11 15.21 24.89 0.27
CA ASP A 11 15.35 25.21 -1.16
C ASP A 11 14.07 24.91 -1.99
N VAL A 12 13.64 25.90 -2.78
CA VAL A 12 12.47 25.78 -3.67
C VAL A 12 12.78 24.96 -4.93
N LYS A 13 14.02 25.05 -5.44
CA LYS A 13 14.41 24.40 -6.70
C LYS A 13 14.57 22.88 -6.48
N PRO A 14 13.85 22.00 -7.21
CA PRO A 14 13.85 20.56 -6.94
C PRO A 14 15.25 19.92 -6.94
N ARG A 15 16.10 20.29 -7.89
CA ARG A 15 17.48 19.77 -7.99
C ARG A 15 18.33 20.19 -6.79
N THR A 16 18.15 21.41 -6.29
CA THR A 16 18.90 21.91 -5.13
C THR A 16 18.37 21.27 -3.85
N ARG A 17 17.04 21.23 -3.68
CA ARG A 17 16.38 20.55 -2.57
C ARG A 17 16.87 19.11 -2.39
N HIS A 18 16.91 18.34 -3.48
CA HIS A 18 17.42 16.97 -3.43
C HIS A 18 18.89 16.85 -3.00
N LYS A 19 19.75 17.81 -3.38
CA LYS A 19 21.14 17.82 -2.93
C LYS A 19 21.25 18.17 -1.45
N VAL A 20 20.50 19.16 -0.99
CA VAL A 20 20.44 19.59 0.41
C VAL A 20 19.94 18.45 1.29
N GLU A 21 18.81 17.84 0.91
CA GLU A 21 18.26 16.67 1.60
C GLU A 21 19.23 15.47 1.60
N ALA A 22 20.00 15.25 0.52
CA ALA A 22 21.00 14.18 0.50
C ALA A 22 22.14 14.45 1.49
N ALA A 23 22.68 15.66 1.49
CA ALA A 23 23.73 16.05 2.43
C ALA A 23 23.26 16.00 3.90
N LEU A 24 22.01 16.44 4.16
CA LEU A 24 21.38 16.34 5.47
C LEU A 24 21.19 14.89 5.92
N ALA A 25 20.77 14.00 5.01
CA ALA A 25 20.64 12.58 5.29
C ALA A 25 22.00 11.93 5.63
N ASP A 26 23.04 12.28 4.88
CA ASP A 26 24.39 11.73 5.08
C ASP A 26 24.99 12.22 6.41
N LEU A 27 24.92 13.53 6.69
CA LEU A 27 25.42 14.11 7.93
C LEU A 27 24.69 13.56 9.15
N SER A 28 23.36 13.53 9.12
CA SER A 28 22.57 12.99 10.22
C SER A 28 22.85 11.52 10.49
N TRP A 29 23.06 10.72 9.43
CA TRP A 29 23.47 9.32 9.57
C TRP A 29 24.83 9.19 10.26
N HIS A 30 25.85 9.93 9.79
CA HIS A 30 27.19 9.87 10.39
C HIS A 30 27.20 10.30 11.86
N LEU A 31 26.46 11.36 12.21
CA LEU A 31 26.34 11.80 13.60
C LEU A 31 25.66 10.72 14.47
N ALA A 32 24.56 10.13 14.00
CA ALA A 32 23.87 9.05 14.72
C ALA A 32 24.78 7.83 14.95
N GLN A 33 25.65 7.48 13.98
CA GLN A 33 26.62 6.39 14.14
C GLN A 33 27.63 6.62 15.29
N THR A 34 27.83 7.86 15.72
CA THR A 34 28.69 8.19 16.86
C THR A 34 27.99 8.07 18.22
N GLY A 35 26.71 7.66 18.25
CA GLY A 35 25.88 7.63 19.45
C GLY A 35 25.25 8.99 19.80
N ALA A 36 25.31 9.97 18.88
CA ALA A 36 24.68 11.27 19.08
C ALA A 36 23.16 11.20 18.86
N THR A 37 22.41 11.98 19.63
CA THR A 37 20.97 12.17 19.41
C THR A 37 20.78 13.26 18.35
N VAL A 38 20.23 12.92 17.19
CA VAL A 38 20.13 13.84 16.05
C VAL A 38 18.66 14.10 15.71
N HIS A 39 18.29 15.36 15.63
CA HIS A 39 16.99 15.83 15.16
C HIS A 39 17.16 16.76 13.95
N VAL A 40 16.09 16.91 13.18
CA VAL A 40 16.02 17.80 12.02
C VAL A 40 14.90 18.80 12.25
N ALA A 41 15.24 20.09 12.21
CA ALA A 41 14.27 21.17 12.23
C ALA A 41 13.86 21.51 10.79
N GLU A 42 12.55 21.57 10.54
CA GLU A 42 11.97 21.95 9.25
C GLU A 42 11.00 23.11 9.45
N TRP A 43 10.88 23.96 8.43
CA TRP A 43 9.96 25.10 8.42
C TRP A 43 9.46 25.37 7.00
N ASP A 44 8.37 26.14 6.88
CA ASP A 44 7.90 26.61 5.58
C ASP A 44 8.86 27.67 5.01
N GLY A 45 9.50 27.35 3.90
CA GLY A 45 10.40 28.26 3.18
C GLY A 45 9.69 29.46 2.54
N GLN A 46 8.36 29.55 2.59
CA GLN A 46 7.53 30.64 2.03
C GLN A 46 7.91 30.99 0.59
N ASN A 47 7.99 29.96 -0.27
CA ASN A 47 8.45 30.08 -1.67
C ASN A 47 9.84 30.73 -1.81
N GLY A 48 10.73 30.46 -0.86
CA GLY A 48 12.13 30.89 -0.87
C GLY A 48 12.39 32.20 -0.12
N ARG A 49 11.35 32.83 0.45
CA ARG A 49 11.51 34.01 1.31
C ARG A 49 12.15 33.67 2.65
N CYS A 50 11.89 32.49 3.17
CA CYS A 50 12.46 31.97 4.42
C CYS A 50 13.38 30.78 4.10
N LYS A 51 14.26 30.90 3.10
CA LYS A 51 15.08 29.78 2.63
C LYS A 51 16.05 29.31 3.72
N GLY A 52 16.94 30.20 4.17
CA GLY A 52 17.89 29.91 5.23
C GLY A 52 17.31 30.18 6.62
N LEU A 53 17.99 29.72 7.66
CA LEU A 53 17.63 30.03 9.05
C LEU A 53 17.64 31.56 9.30
N ASP A 54 18.64 32.26 8.75
CA ASP A 54 18.73 33.71 8.86
C ASP A 54 17.52 34.38 8.18
N ASP A 55 17.13 33.89 6.99
CA ASP A 55 15.95 34.39 6.28
C ASP A 55 14.67 34.14 7.07
N LEU A 56 14.54 32.98 7.72
CA LEU A 56 13.40 32.66 8.59
C LEU A 56 13.31 33.64 9.75
N ILE A 57 14.41 33.87 10.47
CA ILE A 57 14.43 34.76 11.64
C ILE A 57 14.12 36.20 11.21
N VAL A 58 14.68 36.66 10.09
CA VAL A 58 14.46 38.02 9.58
C VAL A 58 13.02 38.22 9.09
N ASN A 59 12.44 37.25 8.38
CA ASN A 59 11.14 37.42 7.73
C ASN A 59 9.94 36.96 8.58
N ALA A 60 10.13 35.96 9.44
CA ALA A 60 9.07 35.33 10.23
C ALA A 60 9.30 35.43 11.75
N GLY A 61 10.42 36.01 12.20
CA GLY A 61 10.73 36.22 13.61
C GLY A 61 11.47 35.05 14.26
N VAL A 62 12.02 35.32 15.46
CA VAL A 62 12.72 34.31 16.27
C VAL A 62 11.76 33.23 16.75
N GLU A 63 10.49 33.59 16.94
CA GLU A 63 9.42 32.70 17.35
C GLU A 63 9.20 31.58 16.32
N ALA A 64 9.33 31.88 15.03
CA ALA A 64 9.22 30.87 13.97
C ALA A 64 10.36 29.84 14.03
N TRP A 65 11.58 30.29 14.38
CA TRP A 65 12.69 29.37 14.62
C TRP A 65 12.46 28.53 15.88
N ASN A 66 12.03 29.15 16.99
CA ASN A 66 11.75 28.42 18.23
C ASN A 66 10.71 27.32 17.99
N ALA A 67 9.65 27.60 17.23
CA ALA A 67 8.67 26.60 16.85
C ALA A 67 9.29 25.43 16.06
N ALA A 68 10.11 25.73 15.04
CA ALA A 68 10.79 24.70 14.24
C ALA A 68 11.80 23.87 15.06
N TYR A 69 12.46 24.50 16.02
CA TYR A 69 13.39 23.87 16.95
C TYR A 69 12.66 22.93 17.92
N GLU A 70 11.55 23.38 18.51
CA GLU A 70 10.74 22.59 19.44
C GLU A 70 10.03 21.43 18.74
N SER A 71 9.62 21.61 17.49
CA SER A 71 9.00 20.57 16.66
C SER A 71 10.01 19.74 15.87
N ALA A 72 11.31 19.84 16.16
CA ALA A 72 12.34 19.12 15.41
C ALA A 72 12.13 17.60 15.53
N ILE A 73 12.13 16.90 14.40
CA ILE A 73 11.82 15.47 14.36
C ILE A 73 13.10 14.63 14.43
N PRO A 74 13.06 13.43 15.02
CA PRO A 74 14.19 12.51 15.02
C PRO A 74 14.72 12.25 13.59
N ALA A 75 16.05 12.26 13.41
CA ALA A 75 16.63 12.17 12.07
C ALA A 75 16.33 10.85 11.34
N ASN A 76 16.09 9.75 12.07
CA ASN A 76 15.59 8.50 11.50
C ASN A 76 14.18 8.66 10.91
N GLU A 77 13.26 9.29 11.64
CA GLU A 77 11.92 9.61 11.15
C GLU A 77 11.96 10.55 9.95
N TRP A 78 12.79 11.59 10.00
CA TRP A 78 12.98 12.50 8.86
C TRP A 78 13.46 11.75 7.60
N ARG A 79 14.43 10.84 7.73
CA ARG A 79 14.93 10.03 6.59
C ARG A 79 13.84 9.09 6.05
N ILE A 80 12.99 8.53 6.90
CA ILE A 80 11.81 7.75 6.47
C ILE A 80 10.87 8.66 5.68
N GLY A 81 10.51 9.82 6.25
CA GLY A 81 9.65 10.82 5.63
C GLY A 81 10.14 11.21 4.25
N ARG A 82 11.45 11.47 4.10
CA ARG A 82 12.09 11.74 2.81
C ARG A 82 11.95 10.58 1.82
N GLN A 83 12.18 9.33 2.26
CA GLN A 83 12.04 8.16 1.40
C GLN A 83 10.59 7.97 0.93
N LEU A 84 9.61 8.23 1.81
CA LEU A 84 8.19 8.18 1.49
C LEU A 84 7.78 9.33 0.56
N ALA A 85 8.22 10.56 0.82
CA ALA A 85 7.95 11.73 -0.02
C ALA A 85 8.57 11.62 -1.43
N ALA A 86 9.63 10.83 -1.58
CA ALA A 86 10.26 10.54 -2.87
C ALA A 86 9.53 9.48 -3.70
N GLN A 87 8.37 8.97 -3.24
CA GLN A 87 7.62 7.93 -3.95
C GLN A 87 7.04 8.41 -5.27
N VAL A 88 6.66 9.68 -5.42
CA VAL A 88 6.24 10.27 -6.71
C VAL A 88 6.98 11.59 -6.91
N LYS A 89 7.92 11.64 -7.87
CA LYS A 89 8.87 12.76 -8.02
C LYS A 89 8.47 13.78 -9.08
N ARG A 90 7.42 13.47 -9.83
CA ARG A 90 6.93 14.26 -10.97
C ARG A 90 5.98 15.37 -10.51
N THR A 91 6.02 16.49 -11.23
CA THR A 91 5.03 17.56 -11.07
C THR A 91 3.66 17.06 -11.53
N PRO A 92 2.59 17.25 -10.73
CA PRO A 92 1.25 16.86 -11.15
C PRO A 92 0.74 17.77 -12.28
N GLY A 93 -0.05 17.20 -13.19
CA GLY A 93 -0.81 17.96 -14.18
C GLY A 93 -1.94 18.76 -13.52
N LEU A 94 -2.48 18.24 -12.42
CA LEU A 94 -3.48 18.92 -11.58
C LEU A 94 -3.20 18.67 -10.09
N HIS A 95 -3.03 19.73 -9.32
CA HIS A 95 -2.91 19.67 -7.87
C HIS A 95 -4.23 20.13 -7.24
N ILE A 96 -4.92 19.25 -6.52
CA ILE A 96 -6.28 19.53 -6.01
C ILE A 96 -6.32 19.94 -4.54
N GLY A 97 -5.17 19.95 -3.85
CA GLY A 97 -5.07 20.26 -2.43
C GLY A 97 -5.80 19.21 -1.60
N ASP A 98 -6.63 19.65 -0.65
CA ASP A 98 -7.41 18.78 0.24
C ASP A 98 -8.74 18.28 -0.36
N ARG A 99 -9.01 18.60 -1.64
CA ARG A 99 -10.24 18.17 -2.32
C ARG A 99 -10.21 16.68 -2.64
N GLU A 100 -11.40 16.11 -2.80
CA GLU A 100 -11.61 14.75 -3.30
C GLU A 100 -11.46 14.69 -4.82
N PHE A 101 -10.98 13.56 -5.34
CA PHE A 101 -10.86 13.33 -6.78
C PHE A 101 -12.20 13.41 -7.51
N SER A 102 -13.27 12.96 -6.86
CA SER A 102 -14.66 13.02 -7.37
C SER A 102 -15.12 14.44 -7.69
N THR A 103 -14.53 15.47 -7.07
CA THR A 103 -14.92 16.88 -7.27
C THR A 103 -14.23 17.55 -8.46
N VAL A 104 -13.30 16.86 -9.12
CA VAL A 104 -12.47 17.41 -10.22
C VAL A 104 -12.52 16.57 -11.49
N VAL A 105 -13.47 15.63 -11.60
CA VAL A 105 -13.60 14.71 -12.74
C VAL A 105 -13.78 15.45 -14.07
N ASP A 106 -14.29 16.67 -14.06
CA ASP A 106 -14.42 17.52 -15.26
C ASP A 106 -13.12 18.23 -15.68
N GLN A 107 -12.09 18.21 -14.83
CA GLN A 107 -10.80 18.87 -15.05
C GLN A 107 -9.72 17.90 -15.56
N VAL A 108 -10.03 16.61 -15.65
CA VAL A 108 -9.07 15.55 -16.00
C VAL A 108 -9.31 15.03 -17.42
N PRO A 109 -8.29 14.49 -18.11
CA PRO A 109 -8.48 13.89 -19.43
C PRO A 109 -9.43 12.70 -19.39
N LYS A 110 -10.05 12.40 -20.54
CA LYS A 110 -10.96 11.26 -20.75
C LYS A 110 -10.35 10.18 -21.68
N SER A 111 -9.06 10.31 -22.00
CA SER A 111 -8.28 9.37 -22.80
C SER A 111 -6.81 9.44 -22.38
N GLY A 112 -5.99 8.51 -22.86
CA GLY A 112 -4.58 8.44 -22.49
C GLY A 112 -4.36 7.74 -21.15
N ILE A 113 -3.43 8.23 -20.32
CA ILE A 113 -3.18 7.68 -18.98
C ILE A 113 -3.53 8.73 -17.92
N LEU A 114 -4.46 8.41 -17.02
CA LEU A 114 -4.78 9.20 -15.83
C LEU A 114 -4.23 8.51 -14.58
N ALA A 115 -3.43 9.22 -13.78
CA ALA A 115 -2.93 8.72 -12.50
C ALA A 115 -3.52 9.52 -11.34
N LEU A 116 -4.21 8.85 -10.42
CA LEU A 116 -4.80 9.44 -9.22
C LEU A 116 -3.91 9.15 -8.00
N TYR A 117 -3.14 10.16 -7.57
CA TYR A 117 -2.20 10.04 -6.45
C TYR A 117 -2.68 10.80 -5.21
N GLY A 118 -3.06 10.06 -4.18
CA GLY A 118 -3.48 10.61 -2.89
C GLY A 118 -3.74 9.47 -1.91
N GLY A 119 -3.84 9.80 -0.62
CA GLY A 119 -4.04 8.82 0.45
C GLY A 119 -5.36 8.04 0.33
N LYS A 120 -5.62 7.11 1.25
CA LYS A 120 -6.91 6.42 1.29
C LYS A 120 -8.04 7.39 1.61
N GLY A 121 -9.26 7.08 1.16
CA GLY A 121 -10.44 7.90 1.46
C GLY A 121 -10.47 9.26 0.75
N THR A 122 -9.72 9.43 -0.35
CA THR A 122 -9.66 10.69 -1.12
C THR A 122 -10.66 10.76 -2.27
N GLY A 123 -11.64 9.86 -2.34
CA GLY A 123 -12.66 9.84 -3.40
C GLY A 123 -12.20 9.20 -4.72
N LYS A 124 -11.19 8.31 -4.71
CA LYS A 124 -10.64 7.69 -5.95
C LYS A 124 -11.67 6.79 -6.63
N SER A 125 -12.27 5.85 -5.89
CA SER A 125 -13.23 4.90 -6.43
C SER A 125 -14.50 5.59 -6.94
N GLU A 126 -14.91 6.67 -6.25
CA GLU A 126 -16.01 7.54 -6.65
C GLU A 126 -15.68 8.33 -7.93
N ALA A 127 -14.44 8.84 -8.06
CA ALA A 127 -13.99 9.49 -9.29
C ALA A 127 -13.94 8.52 -10.47
N ILE A 128 -13.47 7.28 -10.25
CA ILE A 128 -13.48 6.23 -11.27
C ILE A 128 -14.92 5.97 -11.74
N ALA A 129 -15.87 5.80 -10.82
CA ALA A 129 -17.28 5.57 -11.15
C ALA A 129 -17.85 6.67 -12.07
N GLN A 130 -17.53 7.94 -11.80
CA GLN A 130 -17.96 9.07 -12.64
C GLN A 130 -17.24 9.12 -14.00
N LEU A 131 -15.98 8.68 -14.06
CA LEU A 131 -15.19 8.66 -15.30
C LEU A 131 -15.63 7.56 -16.26
N LEU A 132 -16.19 6.46 -15.74
CA LEU A 132 -16.67 5.35 -16.57
C LEU A 132 -17.84 5.77 -17.46
N GLY A 133 -18.83 6.49 -16.92
CA GLY A 133 -20.04 6.84 -17.65
C GLY A 133 -20.68 5.60 -18.29
N ASP A 134 -21.02 5.69 -19.57
CA ASP A 134 -21.58 4.59 -20.36
C ASP A 134 -20.53 3.77 -21.15
N GLN A 135 -19.23 4.04 -20.95
CA GLN A 135 -18.15 3.40 -21.71
C GLN A 135 -17.88 1.97 -21.23
N SER A 136 -17.36 1.15 -22.14
CA SER A 136 -16.97 -0.21 -21.79
C SER A 136 -15.68 -0.23 -20.96
N TRP A 137 -15.62 -1.07 -19.93
CA TRP A 137 -14.46 -1.08 -19.03
C TRP A 137 -14.04 -2.44 -18.52
N LEU A 138 -12.75 -2.56 -18.21
CA LEU A 138 -12.14 -3.71 -17.55
C LEU A 138 -11.32 -3.26 -16.34
N SER A 139 -11.53 -3.89 -15.19
CA SER A 139 -10.72 -3.68 -13.99
C SER A 139 -9.87 -4.90 -13.67
N PHE A 140 -8.58 -4.69 -13.41
CA PHE A 140 -7.68 -5.74 -12.96
C PHE A 140 -7.46 -5.65 -11.45
N THR A 141 -7.65 -6.79 -10.77
CA THR A 141 -7.53 -6.85 -9.31
C THR A 141 -6.66 -8.03 -8.87
N PRO A 142 -5.93 -7.92 -7.73
CA PRO A 142 -5.23 -9.04 -7.14
C PRO A 142 -6.17 -10.02 -6.40
N LEU A 143 -7.41 -9.62 -6.05
CA LEU A 143 -8.27 -10.32 -5.10
C LEU A 143 -9.73 -10.42 -5.57
N VAL A 144 -10.38 -11.55 -5.28
CA VAL A 144 -11.77 -11.81 -5.66
C VAL A 144 -12.75 -10.87 -4.96
N SER A 145 -12.60 -10.69 -3.64
CA SER A 145 -13.45 -9.79 -2.85
C SER A 145 -13.41 -8.36 -3.38
N LEU A 146 -12.21 -7.84 -3.64
CA LEU A 146 -12.02 -6.50 -4.21
C LEU A 146 -12.64 -6.40 -5.61
N GLY A 147 -12.47 -7.41 -6.45
CA GLY A 147 -13.07 -7.43 -7.79
C GLY A 147 -14.59 -7.39 -7.76
N ARG A 148 -15.22 -8.12 -6.83
CA ARG A 148 -16.67 -8.10 -6.61
C ARG A 148 -17.15 -6.73 -6.15
N ASP A 149 -16.49 -6.18 -5.13
CA ASP A 149 -16.80 -4.83 -4.62
C ASP A 149 -16.72 -3.76 -5.71
N GLN A 150 -15.67 -3.78 -6.53
CA GLN A 150 -15.49 -2.86 -7.66
C GLN A 150 -16.58 -3.05 -8.72
N ALA A 151 -16.89 -4.30 -9.09
CA ALA A 151 -17.91 -4.60 -10.07
C ALA A 151 -19.29 -4.09 -9.63
N GLU A 152 -19.68 -4.39 -8.38
CA GLU A 152 -20.93 -3.92 -7.80
C GLU A 152 -20.98 -2.37 -7.74
N SER A 153 -19.91 -1.73 -7.26
CA SER A 153 -19.86 -0.27 -7.10
C SER A 153 -19.91 0.50 -8.43
N TRP A 154 -19.48 -0.12 -9.52
CA TRP A 154 -19.39 0.51 -10.84
C TRP A 154 -20.43 -0.02 -11.84
N GLY A 155 -21.44 -0.76 -11.37
CA GLY A 155 -22.52 -1.28 -12.23
C GLY A 155 -22.07 -2.30 -13.27
N GLY A 156 -21.00 -3.04 -12.98
CA GLY A 156 -20.46 -4.10 -13.83
C GLY A 156 -20.62 -5.48 -13.22
N VAL A 157 -19.75 -6.40 -13.63
CA VAL A 157 -19.80 -7.79 -13.14
C VAL A 157 -18.43 -8.37 -12.83
N PHE A 158 -18.35 -9.25 -11.83
CA PHE A 158 -17.14 -10.03 -11.61
C PHE A 158 -17.12 -11.23 -12.57
N ILE A 159 -16.01 -11.44 -13.30
CA ILE A 159 -15.96 -12.37 -14.44
C ILE A 159 -16.41 -13.81 -14.15
N ASN A 160 -16.22 -14.29 -12.91
CA ASN A 160 -16.60 -15.66 -12.52
C ASN A 160 -18.03 -15.75 -11.97
N ASP A 161 -18.64 -14.62 -11.62
CA ASP A 161 -19.99 -14.55 -11.09
C ASP A 161 -20.99 -14.16 -12.17
N GLY A 162 -20.52 -13.50 -13.23
CA GLY A 162 -21.36 -12.81 -14.20
C GLY A 162 -21.99 -13.63 -15.31
N ASP A 163 -22.95 -12.96 -15.95
CA ASP A 163 -23.88 -13.56 -16.90
C ASP A 163 -23.63 -13.10 -18.36
N ALA A 164 -23.26 -11.84 -18.65
CA ALA A 164 -22.85 -11.40 -20.00
C ALA A 164 -22.10 -10.07 -19.96
N ILE A 165 -21.10 -9.88 -20.84
CA ILE A 165 -20.42 -8.59 -21.06
C ILE A 165 -20.55 -8.21 -22.53
N GLY A 166 -21.21 -7.09 -22.83
CA GLY A 166 -21.58 -6.74 -24.20
C GLY A 166 -22.36 -7.87 -24.89
N SER A 167 -21.89 -8.33 -26.06
CA SER A 167 -22.48 -9.48 -26.77
C SER A 167 -21.95 -10.85 -26.32
N GLN A 168 -21.07 -10.90 -25.32
CA GLN A 168 -20.39 -12.13 -24.91
C GLN A 168 -21.02 -12.69 -23.63
N LEU A 169 -21.78 -13.77 -23.78
CA LEU A 169 -22.40 -14.50 -22.66
C LEU A 169 -21.33 -15.20 -21.80
N LEU A 170 -21.43 -15.03 -20.49
CA LEU A 170 -20.67 -15.75 -19.46
C LEU A 170 -21.56 -16.83 -18.80
N LYS A 171 -22.87 -16.53 -18.62
CA LYS A 171 -24.03 -17.36 -18.21
C LYS A 171 -25.34 -16.78 -18.84
N GLU A 172 -26.54 -17.13 -18.37
CA GLU A 172 -27.80 -16.47 -18.81
C GLU A 172 -28.05 -15.18 -17.99
N GLY A 173 -28.15 -14.01 -18.63
CA GLY A 173 -28.46 -12.75 -17.94
C GLY A 173 -28.37 -11.50 -18.82
N ALA A 174 -28.42 -10.32 -18.20
CA ALA A 174 -28.44 -9.02 -18.89
C ALA A 174 -27.01 -8.53 -19.20
N PRO A 175 -26.80 -7.87 -20.36
CA PRO A 175 -25.49 -7.35 -20.73
C PRO A 175 -25.06 -6.20 -19.82
N VAL A 176 -23.83 -6.25 -19.30
CA VAL A 176 -23.20 -5.13 -18.57
C VAL A 176 -22.10 -4.46 -19.41
N GLN A 177 -21.79 -3.20 -19.07
CA GLN A 177 -20.77 -2.40 -19.77
C GLN A 177 -19.34 -2.71 -19.32
N GLY A 178 -19.13 -3.35 -18.18
CA GLY A 178 -17.77 -3.65 -17.76
C GLY A 178 -17.64 -4.74 -16.71
N ALA A 179 -16.40 -5.14 -16.49
CA ALA A 179 -16.10 -6.26 -15.62
C ALA A 179 -14.79 -6.15 -14.86
N SER A 180 -14.79 -6.74 -13.67
CA SER A 180 -13.62 -6.92 -12.84
C SER A 180 -13.08 -8.34 -12.98
N VAL A 181 -11.77 -8.48 -13.11
CA VAL A 181 -11.08 -9.77 -13.27
C VAL A 181 -9.85 -9.86 -12.38
N CYS A 182 -9.71 -11.00 -11.70
CA CYS A 182 -8.49 -11.29 -10.95
C CYS A 182 -7.33 -11.63 -11.88
N ILE A 183 -6.11 -11.29 -11.49
CA ILE A 183 -4.90 -11.56 -12.29
C ILE A 183 -4.78 -13.02 -12.80
N PRO A 184 -5.02 -14.07 -11.99
CA PRO A 184 -4.97 -15.46 -12.50
C PRO A 184 -6.00 -15.78 -13.58
N SER A 185 -7.03 -14.95 -13.73
CA SER A 185 -8.14 -15.13 -14.67
C SER A 185 -8.08 -14.17 -15.87
N LEU A 186 -7.00 -13.39 -16.06
CA LEU A 186 -6.90 -12.45 -17.19
C LEU A 186 -7.13 -13.12 -18.55
N LEU A 187 -6.69 -14.36 -18.73
CA LEU A 187 -6.89 -15.07 -20.00
C LEU A 187 -8.36 -15.35 -20.33
N LYS A 188 -9.27 -15.26 -19.34
CA LYS A 188 -10.72 -15.39 -19.58
C LYS A 188 -11.30 -14.16 -20.29
N VAL A 189 -10.64 -13.01 -20.20
CA VAL A 189 -11.16 -11.75 -20.74
C VAL A 189 -10.60 -11.38 -22.11
N GLN A 190 -9.78 -12.23 -22.73
CA GLN A 190 -9.13 -11.99 -24.03
C GLN A 190 -10.05 -11.49 -25.15
N ARG A 191 -11.33 -11.87 -25.11
CA ARG A 191 -12.34 -11.50 -26.12
C ARG A 191 -13.21 -10.31 -25.73
N ILE A 192 -13.10 -9.85 -24.49
CA ILE A 192 -13.85 -8.70 -23.99
C ILE A 192 -13.05 -7.45 -24.36
N ALA A 193 -13.64 -6.56 -25.13
CA ALA A 193 -13.09 -5.22 -25.33
C ALA A 193 -13.40 -4.35 -24.10
N GLY A 194 -12.49 -3.43 -23.78
CA GLY A 194 -12.71 -2.40 -22.78
C GLY A 194 -12.01 -1.13 -23.23
N GLU A 195 -12.79 -0.09 -23.49
CA GLU A 195 -12.29 1.25 -23.84
C GLU A 195 -11.49 1.84 -22.66
N ILE A 196 -11.97 1.59 -21.44
CA ILE A 196 -11.30 2.01 -20.21
C ILE A 196 -10.69 0.80 -19.49
N LEU A 197 -9.37 0.85 -19.23
CA LEU A 197 -8.68 -0.08 -18.34
C LEU A 197 -8.47 0.58 -16.97
N ILE A 198 -9.00 -0.05 -15.92
CA ILE A 198 -8.84 0.38 -14.54
C ILE A 198 -7.80 -0.50 -13.85
N LEU A 199 -6.76 0.15 -13.32
CA LEU A 199 -5.74 -0.46 -12.49
C LEU A 199 -5.81 0.20 -11.10
N ASP A 200 -6.88 -0.14 -10.37
CA ASP A 200 -7.04 0.22 -8.96
C ASP A 200 -6.22 -0.75 -8.09
N GLU A 201 -5.61 -0.24 -7.03
CA GLU A 201 -4.55 -0.93 -6.27
C GLU A 201 -3.38 -1.40 -7.18
N LEU A 202 -2.92 -0.54 -8.10
CA LEU A 202 -1.90 -0.86 -9.11
C LEU A 202 -0.66 -1.57 -8.53
N THR A 203 -0.12 -1.10 -7.41
CA THR A 203 1.09 -1.67 -6.81
C THR A 203 0.84 -3.11 -6.38
N ALA A 204 -0.32 -3.40 -5.78
CA ALA A 204 -0.70 -4.75 -5.38
C ALA A 204 -0.96 -5.65 -6.60
N THR A 205 -1.57 -5.11 -7.65
CA THR A 205 -1.77 -5.78 -8.94
C THR A 205 -0.42 -6.19 -9.57
N LEU A 206 0.54 -5.27 -9.62
CA LEU A 206 1.89 -5.52 -10.15
C LEU A 206 2.69 -6.48 -9.26
N GLU A 207 2.58 -6.36 -7.94
CA GLU A 207 3.19 -7.29 -6.99
C GLU A 207 2.67 -8.71 -7.21
N PHE A 208 1.36 -8.88 -7.32
CA PHE A 208 0.77 -10.18 -7.59
C PHE A 208 1.27 -10.75 -8.92
N LEU A 209 1.19 -9.98 -10.01
CA LEU A 209 1.55 -10.43 -11.35
C LEU A 209 3.03 -10.84 -11.44
N LEU A 210 3.93 -10.04 -10.87
CA LEU A 210 5.38 -10.21 -11.01
C LEU A 210 6.00 -11.17 -9.98
N SER A 211 5.48 -11.23 -8.75
CA SER A 211 6.13 -11.97 -7.65
C SER A 211 5.34 -13.20 -7.17
N SER A 212 4.00 -13.22 -7.31
CA SER A 212 3.17 -14.28 -6.73
C SER A 212 3.38 -15.64 -7.39
N LYS A 213 3.46 -16.69 -6.57
CA LYS A 213 3.47 -18.08 -7.06
C LYS A 213 2.19 -18.44 -7.82
N LEU A 214 1.05 -17.87 -7.42
CA LEU A 214 -0.24 -18.14 -8.06
C LEU A 214 -0.29 -17.59 -9.49
N ALA A 215 0.31 -16.42 -9.73
CA ALA A 215 0.44 -15.87 -11.09
C ALA A 215 1.36 -16.73 -11.98
N ASN A 216 2.23 -17.54 -11.40
CA ASN A 216 3.12 -18.45 -12.11
C ASN A 216 2.72 -19.91 -12.00
N LYS A 217 1.49 -20.20 -11.54
CA LYS A 217 0.96 -21.56 -11.52
C LYS A 217 1.03 -22.11 -12.95
N ASP A 218 1.59 -23.32 -13.08
CA ASP A 218 1.77 -24.01 -14.36
C ASP A 218 2.57 -23.20 -15.41
N GLY A 219 3.39 -22.24 -14.96
CA GLY A 219 4.21 -21.40 -15.84
C GLY A 219 3.44 -20.31 -16.59
N LEU A 220 2.21 -19.97 -16.17
CA LEU A 220 1.31 -19.05 -16.89
C LEU A 220 1.74 -17.57 -16.88
N ARG A 221 2.68 -17.15 -16.03
CA ARG A 221 3.02 -15.72 -15.85
C ARG A 221 3.35 -14.99 -17.16
N PRO A 222 4.13 -15.55 -18.11
CA PRO A 222 4.40 -14.86 -19.37
C PRO A 222 3.14 -14.56 -20.19
N LEU A 223 2.14 -15.45 -20.16
CA LEU A 223 0.86 -15.23 -20.84
C LEU A 223 0.03 -14.15 -20.12
N LEU A 224 0.00 -14.17 -18.79
CA LEU A 224 -0.65 -13.13 -18.00
C LEU A 224 -0.01 -11.75 -18.21
N LEU A 225 1.33 -11.70 -18.30
CA LEU A 225 2.07 -10.48 -18.60
C LEU A 225 1.78 -9.98 -20.02
N ALA A 226 1.74 -10.88 -21.01
CA ALA A 226 1.41 -10.51 -22.38
C ALA A 226 -0.01 -9.92 -22.48
N GLU A 227 -0.98 -10.54 -21.81
CA GLU A 227 -2.36 -10.03 -21.77
C GLU A 227 -2.43 -8.67 -21.04
N PHE A 228 -1.77 -8.54 -19.87
CA PHE A 228 -1.70 -7.28 -19.14
C PHE A 228 -1.12 -6.15 -20.00
N ILE A 229 0.03 -6.40 -20.63
CA ILE A 229 0.71 -5.43 -21.52
C ILE A 229 -0.20 -5.07 -22.69
N HIS A 230 -0.82 -6.06 -23.34
CA HIS A 230 -1.73 -5.84 -24.44
C HIS A 230 -2.87 -4.89 -24.04
N ARG A 231 -3.52 -5.09 -22.90
CA ARG A 231 -4.61 -4.21 -22.45
C ARG A 231 -4.16 -2.81 -22.11
N VAL A 232 -3.01 -2.67 -21.48
CA VAL A 232 -2.43 -1.34 -21.21
C VAL A 232 -2.15 -0.61 -22.52
N GLN A 233 -1.71 -1.32 -23.56
CA GLN A 233 -1.42 -0.74 -24.88
C GLN A 233 -2.66 -0.37 -25.68
N THR A 234 -3.73 -1.16 -25.62
CA THR A 234 -4.88 -1.02 -26.52
C THR A 234 -6.07 -0.27 -25.95
N ALA A 235 -6.18 -0.13 -24.62
CA ALA A 235 -7.26 0.66 -24.04
C ALA A 235 -7.14 2.13 -24.47
N ASP A 236 -8.25 2.79 -24.77
CA ASP A 236 -8.26 4.22 -25.12
C ASP A 236 -7.91 5.08 -23.89
N PHE A 237 -8.33 4.62 -22.72
CA PHE A 237 -8.09 5.28 -21.45
C PHE A 237 -7.61 4.31 -20.37
N VAL A 238 -6.49 4.61 -19.71
CA VAL A 238 -5.96 3.81 -18.60
C VAL A 238 -5.98 4.65 -17.33
N ILE A 239 -6.72 4.19 -16.32
CA ILE A 239 -6.81 4.86 -15.01
C ILE A 239 -5.96 4.09 -14.01
N LEU A 240 -4.97 4.77 -13.44
CA LEU A 240 -4.10 4.27 -12.39
C LEU A 240 -4.55 4.84 -11.04
N ALA A 241 -4.95 3.97 -10.13
CA ALA A 241 -5.35 4.37 -8.79
C ALA A 241 -4.65 3.49 -7.76
N ASP A 242 -4.08 4.12 -6.74
CA ASP A 242 -3.44 3.45 -5.61
C ASP A 242 -3.30 4.46 -4.47
N ALA A 243 -3.46 4.02 -3.23
CA ALA A 243 -3.19 4.87 -2.07
C ALA A 243 -1.70 5.22 -1.94
N ASP A 244 -0.84 4.31 -2.42
CA ASP A 244 0.61 4.38 -2.33
C ASP A 244 1.21 4.23 -3.73
N LEU A 245 0.58 4.90 -4.70
CA LEU A 245 1.05 4.95 -6.08
C LEU A 245 2.49 5.45 -6.12
N THR A 246 3.32 4.82 -6.95
CA THR A 246 4.75 5.15 -6.99
C THR A 246 5.25 5.45 -8.38
N GLU A 247 6.32 6.23 -8.44
CA GLU A 247 6.99 6.67 -9.66
C GLU A 247 7.38 5.47 -10.53
N GLU A 248 7.87 4.38 -9.91
CA GLU A 248 8.22 3.17 -10.65
C GLU A 248 6.99 2.48 -11.26
N ALA A 249 5.87 2.43 -10.54
CA ALA A 249 4.62 1.84 -11.04
C ALA A 249 4.04 2.68 -12.20
N ILE A 250 4.03 4.00 -12.07
CA ILE A 250 3.56 4.89 -13.14
C ILE A 250 4.50 4.77 -14.36
N ALA A 251 5.82 4.87 -14.15
CA ALA A 251 6.80 4.78 -15.22
C ALA A 251 6.75 3.43 -15.96
N TYR A 252 6.40 2.34 -15.26
CA TYR A 252 6.19 1.04 -15.89
C TYR A 252 5.02 1.06 -16.89
N ILE A 253 3.88 1.65 -16.52
CA ILE A 253 2.73 1.81 -17.43
C ILE A 253 3.07 2.77 -18.58
N GLU A 254 3.70 3.91 -18.29
CA GLU A 254 4.15 4.87 -19.30
C GLU A 254 5.08 4.22 -20.34
N ALA A 255 5.99 3.34 -19.89
CA ALA A 255 6.90 2.63 -20.78
C ALA A 255 6.19 1.61 -21.68
N ILE A 256 5.08 1.02 -21.23
CA ILE A 256 4.27 0.11 -22.05
C ILE A 256 3.54 0.87 -23.16
N ARG A 257 2.97 2.05 -22.84
CA ARG A 257 2.23 2.89 -23.79
C ARG A 257 3.08 3.85 -24.61
N ASN A 258 4.32 4.08 -24.19
CA ASN A 258 5.17 5.15 -24.70
C ASN A 258 4.46 6.52 -24.61
N GLU A 259 3.77 6.76 -23.49
CA GLU A 259 2.93 7.92 -23.24
C GLU A 259 3.11 8.38 -21.79
N ARG A 260 3.06 9.68 -21.51
CA ARG A 260 3.17 10.22 -20.14
C ARG A 260 1.81 10.27 -19.45
N ALA A 261 1.77 9.87 -18.19
CA ALA A 261 0.56 9.93 -17.37
C ALA A 261 0.24 11.36 -16.94
N TYR A 262 -1.02 11.75 -17.11
CA TYR A 262 -1.59 12.92 -16.49
C TYR A 262 -1.82 12.64 -15.00
N LEU A 263 -0.95 13.17 -14.16
CA LEU A 263 -1.02 12.97 -12.71
C LEU A 263 -1.93 14.00 -12.04
N VAL A 264 -2.95 13.53 -11.33
CA VAL A 264 -3.75 14.32 -10.40
C VAL A 264 -3.29 14.00 -8.98
N ARG A 265 -2.96 15.03 -8.21
CA ARG A 265 -2.47 14.88 -6.83
C ARG A 265 -3.43 15.51 -5.82
N SER A 266 -3.80 14.75 -4.81
CA SER A 266 -4.49 15.20 -3.60
C SER A 266 -3.55 15.09 -2.40
N ASP A 267 -3.50 16.13 -1.57
CA ASP A 267 -2.78 16.13 -0.29
C ASP A 267 -3.69 15.75 0.89
N ARG A 268 -4.98 15.50 0.63
CA ARG A 268 -5.98 15.18 1.64
C ARG A 268 -5.55 13.95 2.44
N LYS A 269 -5.43 14.14 3.76
CA LYS A 269 -5.26 13.05 4.73
C LYS A 269 -6.63 12.67 5.28
N ALA A 270 -7.31 11.72 4.64
CA ALA A 270 -8.67 11.35 5.05
C ALA A 270 -8.71 10.69 6.44
N LEU A 271 -7.59 10.14 6.90
CA LEU A 271 -7.46 9.55 8.24
C LEU A 271 -6.36 10.25 9.04
N THR A 272 -6.72 10.73 10.23
CA THR A 272 -5.86 11.46 11.17
C THR A 272 -6.12 10.98 12.61
N TYR A 273 -5.98 9.68 12.84
CA TYR A 273 -6.23 9.07 14.15
C TYR A 273 -5.04 9.25 15.11
N PRO A 274 -5.28 9.44 16.42
CA PRO A 274 -4.22 9.41 17.43
C PRO A 274 -3.49 8.07 17.39
N THR A 275 -2.15 8.11 17.40
CA THR A 275 -1.32 6.90 17.30
C THR A 275 -0.28 6.86 18.42
N THR A 276 -0.26 5.76 19.17
CA THR A 276 0.74 5.45 20.18
C THR A 276 1.59 4.28 19.70
N ILE A 277 2.91 4.49 19.59
CA ILE A 277 3.86 3.45 19.23
C ILE A 277 4.58 2.95 20.48
N PHE A 278 4.52 1.64 20.73
CA PHE A 278 5.26 0.98 21.79
C PHE A 278 6.69 0.69 21.32
N ASP A 279 7.63 1.60 21.61
CA ASP A 279 9.07 1.35 21.47
C ASP A 279 9.61 0.55 22.66
N ALA A 280 9.04 -0.64 22.87
CA ALA A 280 9.38 -1.56 23.94
C ALA A 280 9.23 -3.00 23.44
N PRO A 281 9.71 -4.02 24.18
CA PRO A 281 9.45 -5.41 23.82
C PRO A 281 7.95 -5.69 23.69
N LEU A 282 7.59 -6.63 22.81
CA LEU A 282 6.20 -7.03 22.52
C LEU A 282 5.34 -7.21 23.78
N ASN A 283 5.91 -7.79 24.84
CA ASN A 283 5.20 -8.05 26.09
C ASN A 283 4.67 -6.76 26.74
N SER A 284 5.36 -5.63 26.59
CA SER A 284 4.90 -4.33 27.10
C SER A 284 3.64 -3.86 26.38
N ALA A 285 3.56 -4.06 25.06
CA ALA A 285 2.34 -3.75 24.30
C ALA A 285 1.19 -4.71 24.62
N ILE A 286 1.50 -5.98 24.91
CA ILE A 286 0.49 -6.95 25.38
C ILE A 286 -0.04 -6.54 26.76
N VAL A 287 0.81 -6.08 27.67
CA VAL A 287 0.38 -5.55 28.98
C VAL A 287 -0.55 -4.35 28.79
N GLY A 288 -0.16 -3.37 27.95
CA GLY A 288 -1.02 -2.23 27.65
C GLY A 288 -2.37 -2.62 27.03
N LEU A 289 -2.40 -3.67 26.21
CA LEU A 289 -3.66 -4.22 25.67
C LEU A 289 -4.53 -4.76 26.81
N MET A 290 -3.96 -5.49 27.78
CA MET A 290 -4.70 -6.04 28.91
C MET A 290 -5.24 -4.94 29.83
N GLU A 291 -4.42 -3.94 30.14
CA GLU A 291 -4.86 -2.74 30.87
C GLU A 291 -6.02 -2.03 30.15
N ARG A 292 -6.01 -2.01 28.81
CA ARG A 292 -7.12 -1.43 28.05
C ARG A 292 -8.41 -2.25 28.18
N PHE A 293 -8.34 -3.58 28.26
CA PHE A 293 -9.51 -4.42 28.51
C PHE A 293 -10.08 -4.24 29.92
N GLU A 294 -9.26 -3.94 30.92
CA GLU A 294 -9.74 -3.69 32.30
C GLU A 294 -10.65 -2.46 32.42
N VAL A 295 -10.45 -1.47 31.54
CA VAL A 295 -11.23 -0.22 31.50
C VAL A 295 -12.16 -0.13 30.29
N LEU A 296 -12.35 -1.23 29.55
CA LEU A 296 -13.16 -1.27 28.34
C LEU A 296 -14.66 -1.08 28.69
N PRO A 297 -15.36 -0.08 28.10
CA PRO A 297 -16.79 0.07 28.31
C PRO A 297 -17.59 -1.16 27.87
N GLU A 298 -18.71 -1.43 28.54
CA GLU A 298 -19.53 -2.62 28.28
C GLU A 298 -20.09 -2.65 26.84
N GLU A 299 -20.39 -1.50 26.28
CA GLU A 299 -20.93 -1.36 24.91
C GLU A 299 -19.86 -1.25 23.82
N GLN A 300 -18.59 -1.54 24.16
CA GLN A 300 -17.48 -1.43 23.21
C GLN A 300 -16.65 -2.72 23.12
N LEU A 301 -15.88 -2.80 22.03
CA LEU A 301 -14.93 -3.86 21.76
C LEU A 301 -13.60 -3.29 21.24
N ILE A 302 -12.56 -4.12 21.26
CA ILE A 302 -11.24 -3.79 20.76
C ILE A 302 -10.99 -4.50 19.42
N TYR A 303 -10.50 -3.76 18.42
CA TYR A 303 -10.07 -4.34 17.16
C TYR A 303 -8.55 -4.59 17.18
N ILE A 304 -8.13 -5.81 16.88
CA ILE A 304 -6.73 -6.25 16.94
C ILE A 304 -6.33 -6.78 15.56
N ASN A 305 -5.17 -6.33 15.09
CA ASN A 305 -4.57 -6.79 13.85
C ASN A 305 -3.14 -7.29 14.08
N SER A 306 -2.76 -8.33 13.35
CA SER A 306 -1.45 -8.95 13.39
C SER A 306 -0.92 -9.22 11.99
N ASP A 307 0.41 -9.15 11.80
CA ASP A 307 1.08 -9.54 10.54
C ASP A 307 1.25 -11.04 10.36
N SER A 308 0.77 -11.88 11.28
CA SER A 308 0.80 -13.33 11.13
C SER A 308 -0.39 -14.01 11.79
N LYS A 309 -0.79 -15.14 11.20
CA LYS A 309 -1.79 -16.04 11.78
C LYS A 309 -1.35 -16.55 13.15
N ALA A 310 -0.11 -17.03 13.27
CA ALA A 310 0.40 -17.59 14.53
C ALA A 310 0.31 -16.61 15.71
N MET A 311 0.55 -15.31 15.46
CA MET A 311 0.37 -14.27 16.47
C MET A 311 -1.11 -14.00 16.76
N ALA A 312 -1.96 -13.93 15.73
CA ALA A 312 -3.41 -13.77 15.91
C ALA A 312 -3.99 -14.90 16.79
N ASP A 313 -3.64 -16.15 16.48
CA ASP A 313 -4.04 -17.33 17.25
C ASP A 313 -3.52 -17.29 18.69
N SER A 314 -2.28 -16.81 18.88
CA SER A 314 -1.67 -16.68 20.21
C SER A 314 -2.37 -15.62 21.06
N LEU A 315 -2.72 -14.48 20.46
CA LEU A 315 -3.47 -13.42 21.15
C LEU A 315 -4.88 -13.91 21.50
N ALA A 316 -5.56 -14.60 20.58
CA ALA A 316 -6.89 -15.16 20.83
C ALA A 316 -6.89 -16.14 22.00
N ARG A 317 -5.96 -17.10 22.02
CA ARG A 317 -5.80 -18.04 23.14
C ARG A 317 -5.51 -17.33 24.46
N MET A 318 -4.68 -16.29 24.43
CA MET A 318 -4.38 -15.49 25.62
C MET A 318 -5.63 -14.79 26.15
N LEU A 319 -6.43 -14.16 25.28
CA LEU A 319 -7.69 -13.52 25.66
C LEU A 319 -8.68 -14.54 26.24
N GLU A 320 -8.80 -15.71 25.60
CA GLU A 320 -9.66 -16.79 26.08
C GLU A 320 -9.27 -17.26 27.49
N HIS A 321 -7.98 -17.41 27.78
CA HIS A 321 -7.49 -17.72 29.11
C HIS A 321 -7.81 -16.66 30.17
N GLN A 322 -8.03 -15.41 29.76
CA GLN A 322 -8.48 -14.31 30.63
C GLN A 322 -10.02 -14.18 30.67
N GLY A 323 -10.75 -15.10 30.03
CA GLY A 323 -12.21 -15.05 29.95
C GLY A 323 -12.76 -14.02 28.96
N ILE A 324 -11.91 -13.45 28.09
CA ILE A 324 -12.29 -12.45 27.09
C ILE A 324 -12.59 -13.18 25.77
N LYS A 325 -13.86 -13.16 25.37
CA LYS A 325 -14.30 -13.80 24.12
C LYS A 325 -13.94 -12.92 22.92
N SER A 326 -13.38 -13.53 21.88
CA SER A 326 -12.95 -12.85 20.66
C SER A 326 -13.50 -13.49 19.38
N LEU A 327 -13.83 -12.67 18.37
CA LEU A 327 -14.03 -13.09 16.99
C LEU A 327 -12.66 -13.17 16.30
N LEU A 328 -12.18 -14.38 15.97
CA LEU A 328 -10.88 -14.58 15.34
C LEU A 328 -11.03 -14.82 13.83
N ILE A 329 -10.43 -13.96 13.02
CA ILE A 329 -10.51 -14.03 11.54
C ILE A 329 -9.12 -14.31 10.96
N THR A 330 -8.95 -15.55 10.52
CA THR A 330 -7.73 -16.08 9.88
C THR A 330 -8.05 -16.86 8.62
N SER A 331 -7.03 -17.40 7.95
CA SER A 331 -7.23 -18.31 6.80
C SER A 331 -8.07 -19.54 7.12
N ASP A 332 -8.15 -19.92 8.39
CA ASP A 332 -8.80 -21.15 8.82
C ASP A 332 -10.21 -20.89 9.36
N THR A 333 -10.49 -19.65 9.80
CA THR A 333 -11.75 -19.30 10.46
C THR A 333 -12.63 -18.36 9.65
N SER A 334 -12.11 -17.73 8.58
CA SER A 334 -12.86 -16.75 7.77
C SER A 334 -14.09 -17.31 7.05
N GLY A 335 -14.29 -18.64 7.04
CA GLY A 335 -15.45 -19.30 6.47
C GLY A 335 -16.57 -19.60 7.46
N GLY A 336 -16.42 -19.27 8.74
CA GLY A 336 -17.49 -19.39 9.73
C GLY A 336 -18.59 -18.36 9.48
N ASP A 337 -19.83 -18.68 9.90
CA ASP A 337 -21.01 -17.84 9.61
C ASP A 337 -20.83 -16.41 10.11
N LEU A 338 -20.30 -16.23 11.32
CA LEU A 338 -20.13 -14.92 11.94
C LEU A 338 -18.99 -14.13 11.32
N GLU A 339 -17.86 -14.79 11.03
CA GLU A 339 -16.70 -14.18 10.39
C GLU A 339 -17.02 -13.75 8.95
N ALA A 340 -17.69 -14.62 8.19
CA ALA A 340 -18.11 -14.34 6.82
C ALA A 340 -19.11 -13.19 6.77
N ASP A 341 -20.09 -13.17 7.68
CA ASP A 341 -21.07 -12.09 7.80
C ASP A 341 -20.41 -10.75 8.20
N PHE A 342 -19.49 -10.75 9.17
CA PHE A 342 -18.75 -9.54 9.54
C PHE A 342 -17.93 -8.98 8.38
N LEU A 343 -17.27 -9.86 7.61
CA LEU A 343 -16.48 -9.48 6.45
C LEU A 343 -17.36 -8.94 5.30
N ALA A 344 -18.47 -9.63 5.00
CA ALA A 344 -19.39 -9.26 3.93
C ALA A 344 -20.15 -7.96 4.24
N SER A 345 -20.60 -7.80 5.49
CA SER A 345 -21.33 -6.61 5.96
C SER A 345 -20.45 -5.38 6.17
N LYS A 346 -19.12 -5.50 5.98
CA LYS A 346 -18.15 -4.40 6.18
C LYS A 346 -18.27 -3.78 7.58
N GLY A 347 -18.50 -4.63 8.57
CA GLY A 347 -18.67 -4.26 9.97
C GLY A 347 -20.08 -3.84 10.37
N ALA A 348 -21.07 -3.83 9.46
CA ALA A 348 -22.44 -3.48 9.82
C ALA A 348 -23.09 -4.48 10.79
N SER A 349 -22.62 -5.73 10.85
CA SER A 349 -23.10 -6.72 11.83
C SER A 349 -22.40 -6.66 13.20
N MET A 350 -21.48 -5.71 13.40
CA MET A 350 -20.77 -5.54 14.67
C MET A 350 -21.68 -5.40 15.91
N PRO A 351 -22.86 -4.72 15.85
CA PRO A 351 -23.75 -4.64 17.01
C PRO A 351 -24.22 -6.00 17.55
N VAL A 352 -24.24 -7.06 16.72
CA VAL A 352 -24.64 -8.41 17.14
C VAL A 352 -23.55 -9.08 17.98
N LEU A 353 -22.28 -8.65 17.86
CA LEU A 353 -21.14 -9.26 18.55
C LEU A 353 -21.18 -9.00 20.06
N LEU A 354 -21.59 -7.80 20.48
CA LEU A 354 -21.59 -7.39 21.89
C LEU A 354 -22.56 -8.23 22.74
N PRO A 355 -23.85 -8.45 22.35
CA PRO A 355 -24.75 -9.37 23.06
C PRO A 355 -24.26 -10.83 23.12
N MET A 356 -23.41 -11.24 22.16
CA MET A 356 -22.77 -12.57 22.17
C MET A 356 -21.57 -12.66 23.13
N GLY A 357 -21.28 -11.59 23.87
CA GLY A 357 -20.18 -11.45 24.81
C GLY A 357 -18.82 -11.22 24.13
N ILE A 358 -18.78 -10.94 22.83
CA ILE A 358 -17.53 -10.74 22.10
C ILE A 358 -17.00 -9.33 22.38
N LYS A 359 -15.77 -9.27 22.92
CA LYS A 359 -15.09 -8.02 23.32
C LYS A 359 -13.88 -7.70 22.45
N ALA A 360 -13.48 -8.62 21.58
CA ALA A 360 -12.35 -8.42 20.69
C ALA A 360 -12.63 -8.96 19.29
N ILE A 361 -12.15 -8.27 18.27
CA ILE A 361 -12.08 -8.77 16.90
C ILE A 361 -10.61 -8.88 16.53
N ILE A 362 -10.11 -10.09 16.28
CA ILE A 362 -8.70 -10.34 15.97
C ILE A 362 -8.57 -10.75 14.51
N THR A 363 -7.70 -10.05 13.78
CA THR A 363 -7.47 -10.32 12.36
C THR A 363 -6.01 -10.63 12.07
N SER A 364 -5.79 -11.62 11.20
CA SER A 364 -4.49 -11.90 10.59
C SER A 364 -4.39 -11.26 9.19
N PRO A 365 -3.26 -11.41 8.46
CA PRO A 365 -3.15 -10.91 7.09
C PRO A 365 -4.17 -11.44 6.10
N THR A 366 -4.88 -12.53 6.44
CA THR A 366 -5.92 -13.13 5.59
C THR A 366 -7.11 -12.19 5.40
N VAL A 367 -7.42 -11.32 6.37
CA VAL A 367 -8.29 -10.18 6.07
C VAL A 367 -7.49 -9.32 5.09
N THR A 368 -7.87 -9.34 3.82
CA THR A 368 -7.05 -8.83 2.71
C THR A 368 -7.32 -7.35 2.42
N GLN A 369 -6.59 -6.78 1.46
CA GLN A 369 -6.85 -5.45 0.92
C GLN A 369 -8.29 -5.37 0.38
N GLY A 370 -8.96 -4.24 0.59
CA GLY A 370 -10.36 -4.01 0.18
C GLY A 370 -11.38 -4.06 1.33
N PHE A 371 -11.11 -4.78 2.43
CA PHE A 371 -11.99 -4.74 3.61
C PHE A 371 -11.81 -3.43 4.40
N SER A 372 -12.91 -2.76 4.72
CA SER A 372 -12.91 -1.60 5.61
C SER A 372 -14.17 -1.59 6.47
N ILE A 373 -14.02 -1.29 7.74
CA ILE A 373 -15.08 -1.05 8.70
C ILE A 373 -15.43 0.43 8.62
N LYS A 374 -16.59 0.73 8.03
CA LYS A 374 -17.12 2.11 7.88
C LYS A 374 -18.29 2.38 8.82
N SER A 375 -19.04 1.33 9.15
CA SER A 375 -20.21 1.42 10.02
C SER A 375 -19.84 1.05 11.45
N HIS A 376 -20.57 1.61 12.41
CA HIS A 376 -20.47 1.28 13.82
C HIS A 376 -19.07 1.42 14.43
N THR A 377 -18.26 2.33 13.91
CA THR A 377 -16.91 2.56 14.44
C THR A 377 -16.92 3.11 15.86
N GLU A 378 -18.01 3.72 16.30
CA GLU A 378 -18.24 4.15 17.68
C GLU A 378 -18.27 3.00 18.71
N LEU A 379 -18.51 1.77 18.25
CA LEU A 379 -18.43 0.57 19.08
C LEU A 379 -16.98 0.06 19.25
N ILE A 380 -16.04 0.59 18.47
CA ILE A 380 -14.63 0.25 18.59
C ILE A 380 -13.97 1.24 19.53
N ASP A 381 -13.53 0.75 20.68
CA ASP A 381 -12.80 1.53 21.66
C ASP A 381 -11.39 1.92 21.16
N SER A 382 -10.66 0.95 20.61
CA SER A 382 -9.29 1.13 20.16
C SER A 382 -8.88 0.09 19.11
N VAL A 383 -7.87 0.45 18.32
CA VAL A 383 -7.23 -0.43 17.33
C VAL A 383 -5.83 -0.78 17.79
N TRP A 384 -5.49 -2.07 17.80
CA TRP A 384 -4.17 -2.56 18.20
C TRP A 384 -3.49 -3.29 17.04
N GLY A 385 -2.24 -2.90 16.74
CA GLY A 385 -1.41 -3.53 15.70
C GLY A 385 -0.18 -4.22 16.29
N PHE A 386 -0.05 -5.52 16.07
CA PHE A 386 1.10 -6.33 16.51
C PHE A 386 1.90 -6.85 15.31
N TYR A 387 3.04 -6.21 15.05
CA TYR A 387 3.82 -6.46 13.84
C TYR A 387 5.25 -6.92 14.16
N LYS A 388 5.62 -8.10 13.65
CA LYS A 388 6.98 -8.66 13.74
C LYS A 388 7.79 -8.51 12.47
N GLY A 389 7.19 -8.02 11.38
CA GLY A 389 7.83 -7.98 10.06
C GLY A 389 7.97 -9.35 9.42
N GLY A 390 7.10 -10.31 9.76
CA GLY A 390 7.28 -11.72 9.41
C GLY A 390 6.64 -12.15 8.09
N SER A 391 5.43 -11.65 7.79
CA SER A 391 4.61 -12.19 6.68
C SER A 391 4.13 -11.15 5.66
N ILE A 392 4.07 -9.87 6.05
CA ILE A 392 3.60 -8.78 5.17
C ILE A 392 4.60 -7.62 5.14
N THR A 393 4.45 -6.73 4.16
CA THR A 393 5.29 -5.54 4.01
C THR A 393 4.91 -4.46 5.03
N ALA A 394 5.82 -3.52 5.31
CA ALA A 394 5.54 -2.36 6.17
C ALA A 394 4.33 -1.55 5.65
N HIS A 395 4.21 -1.44 4.33
CA HIS A 395 3.07 -0.80 3.68
C HIS A 395 1.76 -1.53 3.99
N ALA A 396 1.71 -2.86 3.86
CA ALA A 396 0.53 -3.64 4.23
C ALA A 396 0.16 -3.53 5.73
N MET A 397 1.15 -3.36 6.63
CA MET A 397 0.89 -3.10 8.05
C MET A 397 0.19 -1.76 8.27
N ALA A 398 0.73 -0.68 7.69
CA ALA A 398 0.10 0.64 7.72
C ALA A 398 -1.33 0.55 7.15
N GLN A 399 -1.48 -0.19 6.04
CA GLN A 399 -2.79 -0.35 5.44
C GLN A 399 -3.81 -1.08 6.31
N ALA A 400 -3.37 -2.01 7.15
CA ALA A 400 -4.25 -2.78 8.02
C ALA A 400 -4.82 -1.94 9.17
N LEU A 401 -4.06 -0.96 9.68
CA LEU A 401 -4.51 0.00 10.69
C LEU A 401 -5.62 0.92 10.18
N ASP A 402 -5.58 1.24 8.89
CA ASP A 402 -6.59 2.10 8.26
C ASP A 402 -7.93 1.41 7.99
N ARG A 403 -8.05 0.11 8.27
CA ARG A 403 -9.29 -0.65 7.99
C ARG A 403 -10.46 -0.13 8.79
N VAL A 404 -10.22 0.31 10.01
CA VAL A 404 -11.20 1.07 10.79
C VAL A 404 -11.19 2.50 10.26
N ARG A 405 -12.28 2.92 9.61
CA ARG A 405 -12.40 4.24 8.97
C ARG A 405 -12.94 5.29 9.94
N SER A 406 -12.22 5.50 11.04
CA SER A 406 -12.54 6.51 12.05
C SER A 406 -11.29 7.24 12.51
N ASN A 407 -11.42 8.58 12.64
CA ASN A 407 -10.39 9.48 13.18
C ASN A 407 -10.41 9.54 14.71
N ASP A 408 -11.54 9.18 15.33
CA ASP A 408 -11.74 9.32 16.77
C ASP A 408 -11.19 8.12 17.54
N VAL A 409 -11.11 6.97 16.89
CA VAL A 409 -10.63 5.74 17.52
C VAL A 409 -9.09 5.75 17.57
N PRO A 410 -8.44 5.63 18.74
CA PRO A 410 -6.98 5.63 18.84
C PRO A 410 -6.35 4.33 18.33
N ARG A 411 -5.11 4.42 17.84
CA ARG A 411 -4.29 3.28 17.37
C ARG A 411 -3.11 3.07 18.32
N PHE A 412 -2.90 1.82 18.70
CA PHE A 412 -1.82 1.36 19.55
C PHE A 412 -1.00 0.34 18.78
N ILE A 413 0.30 0.60 18.57
CA ILE A 413 1.08 -0.19 17.62
C ILE A 413 2.38 -0.66 18.27
N HIS A 414 2.63 -1.95 18.21
CA HIS A 414 3.96 -2.52 18.42
C HIS A 414 4.53 -2.99 17.09
N ILE A 415 5.69 -2.46 16.71
CA ILE A 415 6.45 -2.86 15.52
C ILE A 415 7.84 -3.33 15.96
N ALA A 416 8.22 -4.55 15.57
CA ALA A 416 9.57 -5.03 15.79
C ALA A 416 10.60 -4.16 15.04
N LYS A 417 11.73 -3.84 15.69
CA LYS A 417 12.80 -3.01 15.11
C LYS A 417 13.36 -3.54 13.79
N LYS A 418 13.28 -4.86 13.57
CA LYS A 418 13.71 -5.54 12.35
C LYS A 418 12.69 -6.58 11.95
N GLY A 419 12.44 -6.70 10.65
CA GLY A 419 11.59 -7.73 10.06
C GLY A 419 12.39 -8.86 9.42
N SER A 420 11.69 -9.90 8.98
CA SER A 420 12.24 -11.06 8.28
C SER A 420 11.60 -11.32 6.91
N ALA A 421 10.55 -10.58 6.53
CA ALA A 421 9.83 -10.69 5.26
C ALA A 421 10.59 -10.10 4.04
N TYR A 422 11.91 -10.29 3.99
CA TYR A 422 12.75 -9.94 2.83
C TYR A 422 12.31 -10.69 1.57
N SER A 423 12.67 -10.13 0.42
CA SER A 423 12.57 -10.83 -0.85
C SER A 423 13.31 -12.16 -0.81
N LYS A 424 12.72 -13.17 -1.44
CA LYS A 424 13.36 -14.47 -1.66
C LYS A 424 14.38 -14.44 -2.80
N LEU A 425 14.41 -13.35 -3.59
CA LEU A 425 15.25 -13.23 -4.79
C LEU A 425 16.57 -12.51 -4.52
N SER A 426 16.59 -11.53 -3.61
CA SER A 426 17.78 -10.80 -3.17
C SER A 426 17.45 -9.90 -1.97
N LYS A 427 18.36 -9.72 -1.01
CA LYS A 427 18.16 -8.80 0.13
C LYS A 427 18.62 -7.36 -0.16
N ALA A 428 18.99 -7.06 -1.40
CA ALA A 428 19.48 -5.75 -1.78
C ALA A 428 18.43 -4.64 -1.56
N GLN A 429 18.92 -3.43 -1.22
CA GLN A 429 18.09 -2.25 -0.95
C GLN A 429 18.17 -1.20 -2.07
N THR A 430 18.77 -1.55 -3.21
CA THR A 430 18.81 -0.74 -4.43
C THR A 430 18.47 -1.60 -5.63
N VAL A 431 17.80 -1.01 -6.63
CA VAL A 431 17.37 -1.72 -7.85
C VAL A 431 18.59 -2.29 -8.59
N THR A 432 19.67 -1.52 -8.71
CA THR A 432 20.90 -1.97 -9.39
C THR A 432 21.54 -3.17 -8.72
N ALA A 433 21.70 -3.14 -7.39
CA ALA A 433 22.26 -4.27 -6.65
C ALA A 433 21.33 -5.49 -6.71
N PHE A 434 20.02 -5.27 -6.57
CA PHE A 434 19.01 -6.33 -6.68
C PHE A 434 19.10 -7.04 -8.03
N LEU A 435 19.08 -6.31 -9.15
CA LEU A 435 19.16 -6.91 -10.49
C LEU A 435 20.45 -7.69 -10.71
N LYS A 436 21.58 -7.19 -10.17
CA LYS A 436 22.87 -7.88 -10.25
C LYS A 436 22.83 -9.20 -9.48
N GLU A 437 22.38 -9.19 -8.23
CA GLU A 437 22.27 -10.39 -7.39
C GLU A 437 21.25 -11.39 -7.96
N PHE A 438 20.09 -10.89 -8.39
CA PHE A 438 19.03 -11.72 -8.97
C PHE A 438 19.53 -12.42 -10.23
N LYS A 439 20.21 -11.71 -11.14
CA LYS A 439 20.87 -12.30 -12.31
C LYS A 439 21.86 -13.39 -11.91
N GLN A 440 22.70 -13.15 -10.91
CA GLN A 440 23.70 -14.13 -10.44
C GLN A 440 23.04 -15.41 -9.92
N ILE A 441 22.03 -15.27 -9.05
CA ILE A 441 21.29 -16.39 -8.45
C ILE A 441 20.57 -17.20 -9.54
N SER A 442 19.85 -16.53 -10.44
CA SER A 442 19.13 -17.20 -11.52
C SER A 442 20.07 -17.87 -12.52
N THR A 443 21.19 -17.24 -12.89
CA THR A 443 22.19 -17.86 -13.78
C THR A 443 22.80 -19.10 -13.13
N ALA A 444 23.08 -19.07 -11.82
CA ALA A 444 23.57 -20.23 -11.09
C ALA A 444 22.52 -21.37 -11.06
N ALA A 445 21.25 -21.04 -10.80
CA ALA A 445 20.16 -22.02 -10.81
C ALA A 445 19.98 -22.68 -12.19
N VAL A 446 20.04 -21.91 -13.28
CA VAL A 446 19.98 -22.43 -14.65
C VAL A 446 21.16 -23.37 -14.94
N ARG A 447 22.37 -23.03 -14.49
CA ARG A 447 23.55 -23.89 -14.65
C ARG A 447 23.40 -25.22 -13.92
N LEU A 448 22.88 -25.20 -12.69
CA LEU A 448 22.63 -26.41 -11.89
C LEU A 448 21.54 -27.29 -12.51
N ALA A 449 20.48 -26.67 -13.06
CA ALA A 449 19.37 -27.39 -13.68
C ALA A 449 19.60 -27.74 -15.17
N ARG A 450 20.73 -27.36 -15.76
CA ARG A 450 20.95 -27.38 -17.23
C ARG A 450 20.61 -28.71 -17.89
N HIS A 451 21.00 -29.83 -17.26
CA HIS A 451 20.75 -31.18 -17.78
C HIS A 451 19.29 -31.62 -17.73
N SER A 452 18.46 -30.95 -16.93
CA SER A 452 17.03 -31.23 -16.76
C SER A 452 16.13 -30.29 -17.56
N LEU A 453 16.70 -29.29 -18.25
CA LEU A 453 15.94 -28.32 -19.04
C LEU A 453 15.92 -28.74 -20.51
N SER A 454 14.78 -28.52 -21.18
CA SER A 454 14.72 -28.63 -22.64
C SER A 454 15.58 -27.54 -23.30
N PRO A 455 16.10 -27.76 -24.52
CA PRO A 455 16.88 -26.76 -25.24
C PRO A 455 16.17 -25.41 -25.39
N GLU A 456 14.85 -25.43 -25.60
CA GLU A 456 14.03 -24.23 -25.72
C GLU A 456 13.96 -23.43 -24.41
N VAL A 457 13.77 -24.13 -23.28
CA VAL A 457 13.73 -23.49 -21.96
C VAL A 457 15.09 -22.92 -21.59
N LEU A 458 16.18 -23.64 -21.93
CA LEU A 458 17.54 -23.17 -21.72
C LEU A 458 17.82 -21.89 -22.52
N ALA A 459 17.46 -21.85 -23.80
CA ALA A 459 17.62 -20.67 -24.64
C ALA A 459 16.82 -19.47 -24.11
N LYS A 460 15.57 -19.69 -23.67
CA LYS A 460 14.75 -18.65 -23.03
C LYS A 460 15.39 -18.13 -21.74
N ALA A 461 15.94 -19.02 -20.92
CA ALA A 461 16.57 -18.65 -19.65
C ALA A 461 17.90 -17.87 -19.85
N GLU A 462 18.70 -18.25 -20.85
CA GLU A 462 19.94 -17.55 -21.21
C GLU A 462 19.66 -16.20 -21.89
N GLY A 463 18.53 -16.06 -22.59
CA GLY A 463 18.09 -14.86 -23.29
C GLY A 463 17.33 -13.83 -22.45
N ILE A 464 17.26 -13.96 -21.12
CA ILE A 464 16.55 -13.01 -20.27
C ILE A 464 17.20 -11.62 -20.35
N ASP A 465 16.41 -10.62 -20.75
CA ASP A 465 16.78 -9.21 -20.59
C ASP A 465 16.54 -8.74 -19.14
N TRP A 466 17.62 -8.78 -18.36
CA TRP A 466 17.65 -8.30 -16.97
C TRP A 466 17.46 -6.78 -16.83
N GLN A 467 17.50 -6.03 -17.92
CA GLN A 467 17.24 -4.59 -17.95
C GLN A 467 15.84 -4.23 -18.47
N SER A 468 15.02 -5.23 -18.77
CA SER A 468 13.62 -5.06 -19.16
C SER A 468 12.83 -4.32 -18.08
N GLN A 469 11.75 -3.64 -18.50
CA GLN A 469 10.85 -2.94 -17.58
C GLN A 469 10.24 -3.88 -16.54
N ASN A 470 9.92 -5.12 -16.93
CA ASN A 470 9.40 -6.14 -16.02
C ASN A 470 10.40 -6.46 -14.89
N CYS A 471 11.69 -6.64 -15.23
CA CYS A 471 12.73 -6.89 -14.24
C CYS A 471 12.96 -5.69 -13.32
N LYS A 472 12.97 -4.47 -13.88
CA LYS A 472 13.11 -3.23 -13.12
C LYS A 472 11.95 -3.00 -12.16
N MET A 473 10.71 -3.24 -12.60
CA MET A 473 9.52 -3.12 -11.75
C MET A 473 9.51 -4.16 -10.64
N LEU A 474 9.82 -5.43 -10.94
CA LEU A 474 9.99 -6.48 -9.93
C LEU A 474 11.06 -6.06 -8.90
N ALA A 475 12.21 -5.61 -9.35
CA ALA A 475 13.28 -5.14 -8.47
C ALA A 475 12.83 -3.96 -7.59
N ALA A 476 12.06 -3.01 -8.13
CA ALA A 476 11.53 -1.88 -7.36
C ALA A 476 10.60 -2.32 -6.22
N LEU A 477 9.69 -3.26 -6.50
CA LEU A 477 8.78 -3.85 -5.51
C LEU A 477 9.54 -4.57 -4.39
N GLU A 478 10.48 -5.44 -4.77
CA GLU A 478 11.25 -6.25 -3.83
C GLU A 478 12.26 -5.41 -3.01
N VAL A 479 12.85 -4.39 -3.60
CA VAL A 479 13.71 -3.43 -2.88
C VAL A 479 12.90 -2.64 -1.86
N ARG A 480 11.69 -2.20 -2.20
CA ARG A 480 10.81 -1.50 -1.24
C ARG A 480 10.45 -2.41 -0.08
N ARG A 481 10.11 -3.68 -0.34
CA ARG A 481 9.91 -4.72 0.67
C ARG A 481 11.13 -4.85 1.58
N ASN A 482 12.33 -4.98 1.01
CA ASN A 482 13.57 -5.14 1.78
C ASN A 482 13.88 -3.93 2.67
N ARG A 483 13.65 -2.71 2.18
CA ARG A 483 13.85 -1.48 2.96
C ARG A 483 12.95 -1.40 4.18
N GLY A 484 11.73 -1.95 4.11
CA GLY A 484 10.82 -2.01 5.25
C GLY A 484 11.25 -2.99 6.35
N MET A 485 12.25 -3.86 6.11
CA MET A 485 12.68 -4.90 7.05
C MET A 485 13.88 -4.50 7.91
N ILE A 486 14.50 -3.35 7.63
CA ILE A 486 15.67 -2.87 8.36
C ILE A 486 15.26 -1.83 9.41
N SER A 487 15.97 -1.85 10.54
CA SER A 487 15.97 -0.71 11.46
C SER A 487 16.81 0.39 10.80
N LEU A 488 16.25 1.58 10.64
CA LEU A 488 17.04 2.74 10.26
C LEU A 488 17.84 3.18 11.49
N PRO A 489 19.18 3.17 11.41
CA PRO A 489 20.05 3.36 12.56
C PRO A 489 20.10 4.81 13.04
#